data_AF-A0A8C8EPM7-F1
#
_entry.id   AF-A0A8C8EPM7-F1
#
_cell.length_a   1.000
_cell.length_b   1.000
_cell.length_c   1.000
_cell.angle_alpha   90.00
_cell.angle_beta   90.00
_cell.angle_gamma   90.00
#
_symmetry.space_group_name_H-M   'P 1'
#
loop_
_entity.id
_entity.type
_entity.pdbx_description
1 polymer ?
#
loop_
_entity_poly.entity_id
_entity_poly.type
_entity_poly.pdbx_seq_one_letter_code
_entity_poly.pdbx_strand_id
1 'polypeptide(L)'
;MFNFGSKILVLFLVTFPCGQMSFGNFFPLHFEISQESEDDFDEDAAVGDVTSHPDADTTIIFVTGEEFPANEIAKFLVGFTNKGSQDFTVHSLEASFRYPQDFQFYIQNFTALPLSTVVQPQQQASFEYSFIPAQSMAGRPFGLVILLNYQDSEGNGFQMAIYNQTVTIVELEEGLDGETMFMYIFLTGLVVLAIFGMYQVLDSRMRKRLPVKVETGTGGKNDVDISWIPQETLNIMSKASASPKASPRKRTKRAAGVDQ
;
A
#
# COMPACT_ATOMS: atom_id res chain seq x y z
N MET A 1 -15.73 -35.18 -4.71
CA MET A 1 -14.40 -35.45 -5.30
C MET A 1 -14.23 -34.53 -6.50
N PHE A 2 -13.32 -33.57 -6.43
CA PHE A 2 -12.83 -32.83 -7.59
C PHE A 2 -11.31 -32.73 -7.43
N ASN A 3 -10.56 -33.40 -8.31
CA ASN A 3 -9.11 -33.44 -8.28
C ASN A 3 -8.55 -32.25 -9.06
N PHE A 4 -7.97 -31.28 -8.37
CA PHE A 4 -7.16 -30.24 -9.01
C PHE A 4 -5.74 -30.77 -9.26
N GLY A 5 -5.55 -31.41 -10.42
CA GLY A 5 -4.27 -31.97 -10.83
C GLY A 5 -3.35 -30.92 -11.47
N SER A 6 -2.25 -30.64 -10.77
CA SER A 6 -0.92 -30.26 -11.31
C SER A 6 -0.88 -29.56 -12.69
N LYS A 7 -1.10 -28.24 -12.71
CA LYS A 7 -0.76 -27.35 -13.84
C LYS A 7 -0.14 -26.00 -13.40
N ILE A 8 0.55 -26.00 -12.26
CA ILE A 8 1.40 -24.88 -11.81
C ILE A 8 2.83 -25.41 -11.66
N LEU A 9 3.42 -25.77 -12.80
CA LEU A 9 4.83 -25.96 -13.06
C LEU A 9 4.98 -26.14 -14.58
N VAL A 10 6.14 -25.82 -15.15
CA VAL A 10 6.43 -25.91 -16.60
C VAL A 10 5.66 -24.89 -17.47
N LEU A 11 5.92 -23.60 -17.22
CA LEU A 11 5.85 -22.58 -18.29
C LEU A 11 6.87 -21.44 -18.09
N PHE A 12 8.12 -21.83 -17.83
CA PHE A 12 9.30 -20.98 -18.06
C PHE A 12 10.42 -21.83 -18.64
N LEU A 13 11.22 -21.21 -19.53
CA LEU A 13 12.37 -21.73 -20.29
C LEU A 13 12.07 -22.36 -21.67
N VAL A 14 13.02 -22.11 -22.58
CA VAL A 14 13.07 -22.47 -24.03
C VAL A 14 12.11 -21.61 -24.88
N THR A 15 12.52 -20.43 -25.37
CA THR A 15 13.21 -20.19 -26.67
C THR A 15 13.59 -18.68 -26.82
N PHE A 16 14.47 -18.20 -27.72
CA PHE A 16 15.48 -18.87 -28.56
C PHE A 16 16.90 -18.20 -28.57
N PRO A 17 17.49 -17.53 -29.60
CA PRO A 17 18.88 -17.91 -29.94
C PRO A 17 19.91 -16.81 -30.28
N CYS A 18 21.18 -17.25 -30.42
CA CYS A 18 22.30 -16.71 -31.24
C CYS A 18 22.65 -15.20 -31.17
N GLY A 19 23.91 -14.77 -31.14
CA GLY A 19 25.24 -15.40 -31.25
C GLY A 19 26.24 -14.24 -31.45
N GLN A 20 27.48 -14.28 -30.98
CA GLN A 20 28.66 -14.83 -31.66
C GLN A 20 29.89 -14.60 -30.77
N MET A 21 30.99 -15.31 -31.02
CA MET A 21 32.22 -15.22 -30.23
C MET A 21 33.23 -14.26 -30.86
N SER A 22 34.05 -13.59 -30.04
CA SER A 22 35.47 -13.41 -30.38
C SER A 22 36.33 -13.25 -29.13
N PHE A 23 37.42 -14.04 -29.08
CA PHE A 23 38.52 -13.84 -28.14
C PHE A 23 39.36 -12.60 -28.52
N GLY A 24 40.02 -11.97 -27.55
CA GLY A 24 40.84 -10.78 -27.79
C GLY A 24 41.66 -10.29 -26.59
N ASN A 25 42.70 -11.06 -26.23
CA ASN A 25 43.93 -10.68 -25.51
C ASN A 25 43.93 -9.60 -24.39
N PHE A 26 44.39 -10.05 -23.22
CA PHE A 26 44.90 -9.23 -22.12
C PHE A 26 46.22 -8.54 -22.49
N PHE A 27 46.26 -7.20 -22.40
CA PHE A 27 47.51 -6.43 -22.25
C PHE A 27 47.20 -5.08 -21.57
N PRO A 28 47.89 -4.71 -20.48
CA PRO A 28 47.73 -3.39 -19.88
C PRO A 28 48.62 -2.39 -20.61
N LEU A 29 48.05 -1.31 -21.13
CA LEU A 29 48.82 -0.11 -21.48
C LEU A 29 48.31 1.09 -20.69
N HIS A 30 49.28 1.74 -20.06
CA HIS A 30 49.19 3.08 -19.51
C HIS A 30 48.73 4.03 -20.63
N PHE A 31 47.59 4.70 -20.43
CA PHE A 31 47.15 5.78 -21.30
C PHE A 31 47.03 7.06 -20.48
N GLU A 32 47.75 8.07 -20.94
CA GLU A 32 47.90 9.39 -20.35
C GLU A 32 46.70 10.23 -20.80
N ILE A 33 45.84 10.64 -19.85
CA ILE A 33 44.68 11.48 -20.19
C ILE A 33 45.16 12.92 -20.31
N SER A 34 45.00 13.45 -21.51
CA SER A 34 45.29 14.83 -21.88
C SER A 34 44.44 15.79 -21.08
N GLN A 35 45.05 16.89 -20.63
CA GLN A 35 44.36 18.04 -20.10
C GLN A 35 43.64 18.76 -21.24
N GLU A 36 42.32 18.58 -21.35
CA GLU A 36 41.46 19.38 -22.21
C GLU A 36 40.66 20.35 -21.33
N SER A 37 40.51 21.59 -21.80
CA SER A 37 39.92 22.67 -21.02
C SER A 37 38.40 22.58 -21.08
N GLU A 38 37.76 22.24 -19.96
CA GLU A 38 36.36 22.57 -19.77
C GLU A 38 36.27 24.07 -19.47
N ASP A 39 35.46 24.78 -20.26
CA ASP A 39 35.22 26.21 -20.09
C ASP A 39 34.61 26.48 -18.72
N ASP A 40 35.11 27.54 -18.09
CA ASP A 40 34.69 28.07 -16.79
C ASP A 40 33.28 28.67 -16.93
N PHE A 41 32.26 27.81 -16.89
CA PHE A 41 30.90 28.25 -16.63
C PHE A 41 30.82 28.60 -15.14
N ASP A 42 30.92 29.89 -14.84
CA ASP A 42 30.66 30.49 -13.53
C ASP A 42 29.29 30.04 -12.99
N GLU A 43 29.24 28.89 -12.31
CA GLU A 43 28.07 28.43 -11.55
C GLU A 43 27.95 29.17 -10.19
N ASP A 44 28.77 30.21 -10.01
CA ASP A 44 28.60 31.29 -9.03
C ASP A 44 27.54 32.32 -9.47
N ALA A 45 26.43 31.82 -10.05
CA ALA A 45 25.14 32.50 -10.04
C ALA A 45 24.58 32.52 -8.62
N ALA A 46 25.31 33.24 -7.74
CA ALA A 46 24.91 33.58 -6.38
C ALA A 46 23.44 34.02 -6.38
N VAL A 47 22.66 33.46 -5.44
CA VAL A 47 21.25 33.74 -5.16
C VAL A 47 20.80 35.03 -5.83
N GLY A 48 20.24 34.89 -7.05
CA GLY A 48 20.08 36.01 -7.98
C GLY A 48 19.42 37.18 -7.27
N ASP A 49 20.16 38.30 -7.18
CA ASP A 49 19.69 39.49 -6.50
C ASP A 49 18.30 39.81 -7.06
N VAL A 50 17.30 39.86 -6.17
CA VAL A 50 15.89 39.92 -6.58
C VAL A 50 15.65 41.34 -7.09
N THR A 51 15.96 41.53 -8.36
CA THR A 51 15.92 42.79 -9.12
C THR A 51 14.49 43.22 -9.40
N SER A 52 13.66 43.23 -8.36
CA SER A 52 12.34 43.82 -8.40
C SER A 52 12.44 45.31 -8.72
N HIS A 53 11.72 45.75 -9.75
CA HIS A 53 11.59 47.16 -10.04
C HIS A 53 10.77 47.83 -8.91
N PRO A 54 11.20 49.00 -8.36
CA PRO A 54 10.53 49.62 -7.21
C PRO A 54 9.06 50.01 -7.48
N ASP A 55 8.70 50.21 -8.75
CA ASP A 55 7.34 50.53 -9.18
C ASP A 55 6.44 49.30 -9.44
N ALA A 56 6.98 48.07 -9.33
CA ALA A 56 6.22 46.84 -9.52
C ALA A 56 5.78 46.27 -8.16
N ASP A 57 4.47 46.25 -7.90
CA ASP A 57 3.90 45.71 -6.66
C ASP A 57 3.13 44.41 -6.93
N THR A 58 3.44 43.36 -6.18
CA THR A 58 2.90 42.01 -6.38
C THR A 58 2.19 41.48 -5.15
N THR A 59 1.00 40.95 -5.34
CA THR A 59 0.19 40.32 -4.29
C THR A 59 -0.14 38.89 -4.66
N ILE A 60 -0.23 37.98 -3.69
CA ILE A 60 -0.65 36.59 -3.90
C ILE A 60 -1.85 36.25 -3.01
N ILE A 61 -2.79 35.45 -3.55
CA ILE A 61 -3.95 34.93 -2.83
C ILE A 61 -4.09 33.44 -3.18
N PHE A 62 -4.04 32.57 -2.18
CA PHE A 62 -4.33 31.15 -2.37
C PHE A 62 -5.85 30.92 -2.39
N VAL A 63 -6.35 30.31 -3.47
CA VAL A 63 -7.79 30.07 -3.69
C VAL A 63 -8.24 28.80 -2.96
N THR A 64 -7.35 27.81 -2.87
CA THR A 64 -7.60 26.51 -2.22
C THR A 64 -7.27 26.49 -0.72
N GLY A 65 -6.75 27.60 -0.16
CA GLY A 65 -6.19 27.65 1.19
C GLY A 65 -4.66 27.50 1.23
N GLU A 66 -4.10 27.59 2.44
CA GLU A 66 -2.65 27.52 2.70
C GLU A 66 -2.13 26.08 2.89
N GLU A 67 -3.04 25.12 3.08
CA GLU A 67 -2.75 23.69 3.12
C GLU A 67 -3.00 23.09 1.74
N PHE A 68 -2.01 22.38 1.18
CA PHE A 68 -2.13 21.81 -0.16
C PHE A 68 -2.41 20.30 -0.09
N PRO A 69 -3.63 19.85 -0.44
CA PRO A 69 -3.91 18.43 -0.57
C PRO A 69 -3.08 17.77 -1.67
N ALA A 70 -2.53 16.61 -1.36
CA ALA A 70 -1.81 15.77 -2.32
C ALA A 70 -2.76 15.24 -3.41
N ASN A 71 -2.26 15.10 -4.64
CA ASN A 71 -3.02 14.65 -5.82
C ASN A 71 -4.19 15.56 -6.25
N GLU A 72 -4.47 16.65 -5.53
CA GLU A 72 -5.48 17.65 -5.88
C GLU A 72 -4.87 18.91 -6.53
N ILE A 73 -5.72 19.72 -7.16
CA ILE A 73 -5.30 20.94 -7.86
C ILE A 73 -5.20 22.10 -6.86
N ALA A 74 -3.97 22.43 -6.44
CA ALA A 74 -3.66 23.66 -5.74
C ALA A 74 -3.81 24.86 -6.68
N LYS A 75 -4.46 25.95 -6.22
CA LYS A 75 -4.68 27.16 -7.02
C LYS A 75 -4.31 28.44 -6.27
N PHE A 76 -3.67 29.36 -6.96
CA PHE A 76 -3.43 30.72 -6.47
C PHE A 76 -3.61 31.77 -7.56
N LEU A 77 -3.94 32.98 -7.16
CA LEU A 77 -3.91 34.18 -8.00
C LEU A 77 -2.71 35.04 -7.61
N VAL A 78 -1.99 35.50 -8.63
CA VAL A 78 -1.00 36.58 -8.53
C VAL A 78 -1.61 37.86 -9.11
N GLY A 79 -1.68 38.91 -8.30
CA GLY A 79 -1.92 40.27 -8.76
C GLY A 79 -0.60 40.98 -9.03
N PHE A 80 -0.47 41.63 -10.18
CA PHE A 80 0.67 42.48 -10.54
C PHE A 80 0.17 43.89 -10.80
N THR A 81 0.63 44.86 -10.02
CA THR A 81 0.23 46.27 -10.08
C THR A 81 1.39 47.13 -10.54
N ASN A 82 1.22 47.82 -11.66
CA ASN A 82 2.20 48.76 -12.18
C ASN A 82 1.94 50.15 -11.58
N LYS A 83 2.80 50.59 -10.64
CA LYS A 83 2.75 51.93 -10.04
C LYS A 83 3.62 52.95 -10.77
N GLY A 84 4.30 52.54 -11.83
CA GLY A 84 5.27 53.34 -12.56
C GLY A 84 4.64 54.23 -13.62
N SER A 85 5.50 54.71 -14.52
CA SER A 85 5.13 55.49 -15.71
C SER A 85 5.40 54.75 -17.04
N GLN A 86 6.07 53.60 -16.98
CA GLN A 86 6.41 52.74 -18.12
C GLN A 86 5.52 51.49 -18.15
N ASP A 87 5.43 50.84 -19.32
CA ASP A 87 4.69 49.60 -19.52
C ASP A 87 5.54 48.38 -19.13
N PHE A 88 5.07 47.56 -18.19
CA PHE A 88 5.72 46.28 -17.86
C PHE A 88 5.10 45.14 -18.67
N THR A 89 5.95 44.28 -19.24
CA THR A 89 5.50 43.03 -19.90
C THR A 89 5.78 41.85 -18.98
N VAL A 90 4.74 41.18 -18.50
CA VAL A 90 4.84 39.96 -17.68
C VAL A 90 4.99 38.76 -18.61
N HIS A 91 6.11 38.05 -18.50
CA HIS A 91 6.50 36.95 -19.39
C HIS A 91 6.05 35.59 -18.89
N SER A 92 6.57 35.15 -17.74
CA SER A 92 6.26 33.85 -17.18
C SER A 92 6.02 33.91 -15.67
N LEU A 93 5.15 33.03 -15.20
CA LEU A 93 4.97 32.71 -13.80
C LEU A 93 5.46 31.28 -13.58
N GLU A 94 6.43 31.14 -12.67
CA GLU A 94 7.11 29.89 -12.36
C GLU A 94 6.86 29.52 -10.90
N ALA A 95 6.61 28.23 -10.63
CA ALA A 95 6.45 27.71 -9.29
C ALA A 95 7.39 26.52 -9.10
N SER A 96 8.02 26.42 -7.94
CA SER A 96 8.94 25.32 -7.63
C SER A 96 8.83 24.90 -6.17
N PHE A 97 8.97 23.60 -5.92
CA PHE A 97 9.26 23.04 -4.61
C PHE A 97 10.77 22.88 -4.43
N ARG A 98 11.25 23.32 -3.27
CA ARG A 98 12.65 23.33 -2.85
C ARG A 98 12.79 22.76 -1.43
N TYR A 99 14.01 22.45 -1.01
CA TYR A 99 14.22 21.93 0.35
C TYR A 99 13.91 23.01 1.40
N PRO A 100 13.17 22.69 2.48
CA PRO A 100 12.79 23.70 3.49
C PRO A 100 13.97 24.17 4.36
N GLN A 101 15.10 23.46 4.33
CA GLN A 101 16.34 23.86 5.01
C GLN A 101 17.24 24.74 4.14
N ASP A 102 17.12 24.63 2.81
CA ASP A 102 17.93 25.35 1.84
C ASP A 102 17.16 25.51 0.54
N PHE A 103 16.78 26.76 0.25
CA PHE A 103 15.98 27.15 -0.89
C PHE A 103 16.80 27.31 -2.18
N GLN A 104 18.09 26.98 -2.20
CA GLN A 104 18.87 26.87 -3.45
C GLN A 104 18.61 25.55 -4.18
N PHE A 105 18.30 24.46 -3.45
CA PHE A 105 18.13 23.14 -4.03
C PHE A 105 16.67 22.85 -4.46
N TYR A 106 16.47 22.65 -5.76
CA TYR A 106 15.19 22.28 -6.35
C TYR A 106 14.86 20.80 -6.09
N ILE A 107 13.59 20.52 -5.80
CA ILE A 107 13.01 19.17 -5.73
C ILE A 107 12.12 18.92 -6.94
N GLN A 108 11.25 19.89 -7.25
CA GLN A 108 10.35 19.83 -8.39
C GLN A 108 10.14 21.24 -8.94
N ASN A 109 10.41 21.45 -10.23
CA ASN A 109 10.00 22.66 -10.93
C ASN A 109 8.67 22.36 -11.64
N PHE A 110 7.65 23.19 -11.43
CA PHE A 110 6.36 23.04 -12.10
C PHE A 110 6.42 23.68 -13.50
N THR A 111 5.43 23.38 -14.34
CA THR A 111 5.38 23.96 -15.70
C THR A 111 5.23 25.48 -15.61
N ALA A 112 6.19 26.22 -16.16
CA ALA A 112 6.11 27.67 -16.28
C ALA A 112 4.86 28.06 -17.10
N LEU A 113 4.09 29.02 -16.60
CA LEU A 113 2.93 29.57 -17.30
C LEU A 113 3.38 30.80 -18.11
N PRO A 114 3.47 30.73 -19.45
CA PRO A 114 3.71 31.90 -20.28
C PRO A 114 2.44 32.77 -20.29
N LEU A 115 2.62 34.05 -19.95
CA LEU A 115 1.56 35.05 -19.88
C LEU A 115 1.66 36.05 -21.04
N SER A 116 2.88 36.54 -21.31
CA SER A 116 3.18 37.54 -22.35
C SER A 116 2.19 38.72 -22.39
N THR A 117 1.82 39.24 -21.22
CA THR A 117 0.80 40.29 -21.06
C THR A 117 1.44 41.63 -20.72
N VAL A 118 1.01 42.70 -21.39
CA VAL A 118 1.46 44.07 -21.10
C VAL A 118 0.54 44.71 -20.06
N VAL A 119 1.13 45.20 -18.98
CA VAL A 119 0.45 45.91 -17.89
C VAL A 119 0.83 47.39 -17.97
N GLN A 120 -0.14 48.19 -18.42
CA GLN A 120 0.00 49.64 -18.59
C GLN A 120 0.23 50.38 -17.25
N PRO A 121 0.72 51.63 -17.28
CA PRO A 121 0.98 52.41 -16.07
C PRO A 121 -0.30 52.64 -15.27
N GLN A 122 -0.20 52.57 -13.95
CA GLN A 122 -1.33 52.70 -13.01
C GLN A 122 -2.44 51.65 -13.19
N GLN A 123 -2.14 50.51 -13.83
CA GLN A 123 -3.07 49.39 -13.98
C GLN A 123 -2.59 48.14 -13.23
N GLN A 124 -3.53 47.23 -12.97
CA GLN A 124 -3.29 45.95 -12.33
C GLN A 124 -3.76 44.82 -13.26
N ALA A 125 -2.94 43.79 -13.39
CA ALA A 125 -3.31 42.51 -13.98
C ALA A 125 -3.43 41.43 -12.90
N SER A 126 -4.10 40.34 -13.21
CA SER A 126 -4.22 39.18 -12.31
C SER A 126 -4.12 37.89 -13.09
N PHE A 127 -3.34 36.95 -12.56
CA PHE A 127 -2.98 35.70 -13.22
C PHE A 127 -3.33 34.54 -12.28
N GLU A 128 -4.20 33.64 -12.75
CA GLU A 128 -4.46 32.37 -12.07
C GLU A 128 -3.39 31.36 -12.46
N TYR A 129 -2.81 30.69 -11.48
CA TYR A 129 -1.90 29.56 -11.68
C TYR A 129 -2.39 28.37 -10.85
N SER A 130 -2.19 27.17 -11.39
CA SER A 130 -2.60 25.93 -10.75
C SER A 130 -1.58 24.82 -10.97
N PHE A 131 -1.30 24.04 -9.93
CA PHE A 131 -0.39 22.90 -9.97
C PHE A 131 -0.96 21.75 -9.13
N ILE A 132 -0.36 20.55 -9.28
CA ILE A 132 -0.79 19.34 -8.56
C ILE A 132 0.41 18.81 -7.77
N PRO A 133 0.38 18.82 -6.42
CA PRO A 133 1.40 18.16 -5.61
C PRO A 133 1.35 16.64 -5.79
N ALA A 134 2.50 16.00 -6.02
CA ALA A 134 2.55 14.54 -6.15
C ALA A 134 2.31 13.82 -4.80
N GLN A 135 1.61 12.68 -4.81
CA GLN A 135 1.31 11.91 -3.59
C GLN A 135 2.54 11.55 -2.74
N SER A 136 3.69 11.31 -3.38
CA SER A 136 4.97 11.02 -2.69
C SER A 136 5.51 12.18 -1.85
N MET A 137 4.92 13.37 -1.96
CA MET A 137 5.25 14.57 -1.19
C MET A 137 4.35 14.71 0.05
N ALA A 138 3.28 13.92 0.19
CA ALA A 138 2.36 14.03 1.30
C ALA A 138 3.04 13.84 2.68
N GLY A 139 2.53 14.54 3.69
CA GLY A 139 3.03 14.48 5.07
C GLY A 139 4.37 15.16 5.32
N ARG A 140 4.88 15.99 4.39
CA ARG A 140 6.17 16.69 4.50
C ARG A 140 6.05 18.19 4.20
N PRO A 141 6.86 19.04 4.85
CA PRO A 141 7.00 20.45 4.49
C PRO A 141 8.01 20.64 3.35
N PHE A 142 7.71 21.55 2.43
CA PHE A 142 8.61 21.96 1.34
C PHE A 142 8.65 23.47 1.22
N GLY A 143 9.78 24.03 0.76
CA GLY A 143 9.83 25.43 0.35
C GLY A 143 9.06 25.61 -0.95
N LEU A 144 7.93 26.32 -0.93
CA LEU A 144 7.24 26.77 -2.14
C LEU A 144 7.81 28.14 -2.53
N VAL A 145 8.38 28.20 -3.73
CA VAL A 145 8.86 29.45 -4.33
C VAL A 145 8.08 29.73 -5.59
N ILE A 146 7.44 30.90 -5.64
CA ILE A 146 6.72 31.40 -6.81
C ILE A 146 7.46 32.63 -7.31
N LEU A 147 7.94 32.55 -8.55
CA LEU A 147 8.70 33.58 -9.23
C LEU A 147 7.87 34.15 -10.37
N LEU A 148 7.91 35.47 -10.52
CA LEU A 148 7.32 36.18 -11.66
C LEU A 148 8.43 36.87 -12.44
N ASN A 149 8.53 36.52 -13.72
CA ASN A 149 9.47 37.10 -14.65
C ASN A 149 8.74 38.14 -15.50
N TYR A 150 9.23 39.37 -15.48
CA TYR A 150 8.69 40.49 -16.26
C TYR A 150 9.83 41.34 -16.80
N GLN A 151 9.52 42.23 -17.74
CA GLN A 151 10.49 43.20 -18.25
C GLN A 151 9.86 44.59 -18.37
N ASP A 152 10.71 45.61 -18.35
CA ASP A 152 10.34 46.99 -18.65
C ASP A 152 10.25 47.24 -20.17
N SER A 153 9.77 48.42 -20.54
CA SER A 153 9.70 48.92 -21.92
C SER A 153 11.09 49.05 -22.57
N GLU A 154 12.14 49.26 -21.77
CA GLU A 154 13.55 49.27 -22.18
C GLU A 154 14.11 47.87 -22.50
N GLY A 155 13.39 46.79 -22.18
CA GLY A 155 13.86 45.42 -22.35
C GLY A 155 14.68 44.86 -21.18
N ASN A 156 14.83 45.62 -20.09
CA ASN A 156 15.46 45.16 -18.86
C ASN A 156 14.57 44.07 -18.20
N GLY A 157 15.11 42.87 -18.06
CA GLY A 157 14.44 41.74 -17.42
C GLY A 157 14.58 41.76 -15.91
N PHE A 158 13.48 41.51 -15.22
CA PHE A 158 13.35 41.53 -13.76
C PHE A 158 12.67 40.26 -13.26
N GLN A 159 13.12 39.76 -12.12
CA GLN A 159 12.58 38.57 -11.47
C GLN A 159 12.18 38.89 -10.03
N MET A 160 10.94 38.58 -9.67
CA MET A 160 10.37 38.79 -8.32
C MET A 160 9.97 37.45 -7.70
N ALA A 161 10.49 37.15 -6.51
CA ALA A 161 10.01 36.03 -5.69
C ALA A 161 8.79 36.46 -4.87
N ILE A 162 7.59 36.27 -5.43
CA ILE A 162 6.31 36.72 -4.83
C ILE A 162 5.98 35.92 -3.56
N TYR A 163 6.32 34.64 -3.56
CA TYR A 163 6.15 33.76 -2.42
C TYR A 163 7.41 32.93 -2.24
N ASN A 164 7.90 32.83 -1.01
CA ASN A 164 9.12 32.12 -0.66
C ASN A 164 9.02 31.65 0.80
N GLN A 165 8.15 30.66 1.05
CA GLN A 165 7.84 30.15 2.38
C GLN A 165 7.65 28.63 2.34
N THR A 166 7.77 27.99 3.51
CA THR A 166 7.53 26.55 3.66
C THR A 166 6.04 26.25 3.77
N VAL A 167 5.55 25.28 2.99
CA VAL A 167 4.16 24.82 2.97
C VAL A 167 4.12 23.31 3.21
N THR A 168 3.05 22.81 3.84
CA THR A 168 2.91 21.37 4.13
C THR A 168 1.93 20.74 3.16
N ILE A 169 2.30 19.60 2.58
CA ILE A 169 1.40 18.82 1.73
C ILE A 169 0.60 17.86 2.61
N VAL A 170 -0.72 17.99 2.60
CA VAL A 170 -1.64 17.15 3.38
C VAL A 170 -1.95 15.89 2.59
N GLU A 171 -1.88 14.72 3.23
CA GLU A 171 -2.35 13.47 2.63
C GLU A 171 -3.88 13.43 2.70
N LEU A 172 -4.56 13.32 1.55
CA LEU A 172 -5.94 12.84 1.58
C LEU A 172 -5.91 11.34 1.86
N GLU A 173 -6.59 10.95 2.94
CA GLU A 173 -7.01 9.57 3.12
C GLU A 173 -8.05 9.24 2.04
N GLU A 174 -7.60 8.67 0.91
CA GLU A 174 -8.47 8.24 -0.20
C GLU A 174 -9.34 7.02 0.21
N GLY A 175 -10.35 7.29 1.04
CA GLY A 175 -11.69 6.74 0.91
C GLY A 175 -11.90 5.25 1.20
N LEU A 176 -10.90 4.48 1.63
CA LEU A 176 -11.11 3.13 2.11
C LEU A 176 -10.02 2.66 3.09
N ASP A 177 -10.27 2.78 4.40
CA ASP A 177 -9.40 2.12 5.38
C ASP A 177 -9.52 0.59 5.24
N GLY A 178 -8.49 0.01 4.63
CA GLY A 178 -8.33 -1.43 4.44
C GLY A 178 -8.26 -2.21 5.75
N GLU A 179 -7.79 -1.59 6.84
CA GLU A 179 -7.74 -2.23 8.17
C GLU A 179 -9.17 -2.41 8.72
N THR A 180 -9.96 -1.33 8.78
CA THR A 180 -11.38 -1.39 9.20
C THR A 180 -12.22 -2.29 8.29
N MET A 181 -12.02 -2.23 6.97
CA MET A 181 -12.74 -3.10 6.02
C MET A 181 -12.36 -4.58 6.23
N PHE A 182 -11.08 -4.89 6.41
CA PHE A 182 -10.63 -6.24 6.74
C PHE A 182 -11.19 -6.73 8.08
N MET A 183 -11.20 -5.88 9.10
CA MET A 183 -11.76 -6.18 10.42
C MET A 183 -13.24 -6.60 10.31
N TYR A 184 -14.06 -5.85 9.58
CA TYR A 184 -15.48 -6.19 9.41
C TYR A 184 -15.70 -7.47 8.56
N ILE A 185 -14.91 -7.69 7.50
CA ILE A 185 -14.99 -8.93 6.70
C ILE A 185 -14.56 -10.14 7.54
N PHE A 186 -13.52 -10.01 8.35
CA PHE A 186 -13.05 -11.07 9.24
C PHE A 186 -14.06 -11.36 10.36
N LEU A 187 -14.63 -10.33 10.98
CA LEU A 187 -15.65 -10.46 12.04
C LEU A 187 -16.92 -11.15 11.51
N THR A 188 -17.42 -10.74 10.35
CA THR A 188 -18.59 -11.38 9.71
C THR A 188 -18.28 -12.84 9.32
N GLY A 189 -17.07 -13.13 8.84
CA GLY A 189 -16.59 -14.50 8.62
C GLY A 189 -16.60 -15.36 9.89
N LEU A 190 -16.12 -14.83 11.02
CA LEU A 190 -16.17 -15.52 12.32
C LEU A 190 -17.61 -15.77 12.80
N VAL A 191 -18.53 -14.82 12.60
CA VAL A 191 -19.96 -15.01 12.95
C VAL A 191 -20.58 -16.13 12.12
N VAL A 192 -20.35 -16.17 10.80
CA VAL A 192 -20.83 -17.25 9.92
C VAL A 192 -20.22 -18.60 10.33
N LEU A 193 -18.93 -18.64 10.63
CA LEU A 193 -18.25 -19.86 11.10
C LEU A 193 -18.80 -20.34 12.45
N ALA A 194 -19.07 -19.44 13.39
CA ALA A 194 -19.66 -19.76 14.68
C ALA A 194 -21.09 -20.34 14.54
N ILE A 195 -21.92 -19.75 13.67
CA ILE A 195 -23.27 -20.27 13.36
C ILE A 195 -23.17 -21.66 12.72
N PHE A 196 -22.28 -21.85 11.75
CA PHE A 196 -22.07 -23.15 11.10
C PHE A 196 -21.53 -24.21 12.06
N GLY A 197 -20.56 -23.86 12.90
CA GLY A 197 -20.02 -24.73 13.95
C GLY A 197 -21.07 -25.12 14.98
N MET A 198 -21.90 -24.16 15.43
CA MET A 198 -23.03 -24.44 16.32
C MET A 198 -24.04 -25.37 15.65
N TYR A 199 -24.38 -25.15 14.38
CA TYR A 199 -25.27 -26.04 13.62
C TYR A 199 -24.70 -27.46 13.52
N GLN A 200 -23.40 -27.62 13.23
CA GLN A 200 -22.75 -28.94 13.17
C GLN A 200 -22.73 -29.64 14.55
N VAL A 201 -22.47 -28.91 15.64
CA VAL A 201 -22.51 -29.45 17.01
C VAL A 201 -23.93 -29.84 17.41
N LEU A 202 -24.95 -29.06 17.01
CA LEU A 202 -26.35 -29.39 17.25
C LEU A 202 -26.76 -30.63 16.44
N ASP A 203 -26.50 -30.69 15.14
CA ASP A 203 -26.85 -31.86 14.31
C ASP A 203 -26.15 -33.14 14.80
N SER A 204 -24.85 -33.07 15.12
CA SER A 204 -24.11 -34.22 15.66
C SER A 204 -24.58 -34.70 17.05
N ARG A 205 -25.12 -33.80 17.89
CA ARG A 205 -25.71 -34.17 19.20
C ARG A 205 -27.18 -34.57 19.11
N MET A 206 -27.95 -33.98 18.20
CA MET A 206 -29.37 -34.27 17.95
C MET A 206 -29.55 -35.60 17.21
N ARG A 207 -28.58 -36.00 16.36
CA ARG A 207 -28.45 -37.36 15.82
C ARG A 207 -28.04 -38.37 16.89
N LYS A 208 -28.80 -38.45 17.98
CA LYS A 208 -28.93 -39.68 18.75
C LYS A 208 -29.36 -40.76 17.77
N ARG A 209 -28.45 -41.69 17.45
CA ARG A 209 -28.81 -42.87 16.67
C ARG A 209 -29.97 -43.52 17.41
N LEU A 210 -31.12 -43.66 16.75
CA LEU A 210 -32.17 -44.52 17.27
C LEU A 210 -31.50 -45.87 17.59
N PRO A 211 -31.71 -46.44 18.79
CA PRO A 211 -31.21 -47.77 19.07
C PRO A 211 -31.92 -48.71 18.10
N VAL A 212 -31.24 -49.05 17.01
CA VAL A 212 -31.62 -50.19 16.18
C VAL A 212 -31.71 -51.34 17.16
N LYS A 213 -32.92 -51.89 17.32
CA LYS A 213 -33.17 -53.04 18.18
C LYS A 213 -32.48 -54.24 17.53
N VAL A 214 -31.17 -54.35 17.75
CA VAL A 214 -30.40 -55.54 17.44
C VAL A 214 -30.99 -56.63 18.32
N GLU A 215 -31.62 -57.61 17.70
CA GLU A 215 -32.15 -58.76 18.42
C GLU A 215 -30.98 -59.65 18.85
N THR A 216 -30.35 -59.27 19.97
CA THR A 216 -29.39 -60.10 20.68
C THR A 216 -30.11 -61.36 21.15
N GLY A 217 -29.99 -62.43 20.36
CA GLY A 217 -30.62 -63.71 20.64
C GLY A 217 -30.25 -64.26 22.01
N THR A 218 -31.25 -64.77 22.71
CA THR A 218 -31.20 -65.67 23.90
C THR A 218 -30.02 -65.42 24.86
N GLY A 219 -29.88 -64.18 25.31
CA GLY A 219 -28.82 -63.71 26.21
C GLY A 219 -29.25 -63.55 27.67
N GLY A 220 -30.12 -64.43 28.20
CA GLY A 220 -30.70 -64.27 29.54
C GLY A 220 -30.91 -65.59 30.27
N LYS A 221 -29.87 -66.09 30.97
CA LYS A 221 -29.92 -67.33 31.78
C LYS A 221 -30.84 -67.27 33.03
N ASN A 222 -31.58 -66.17 33.20
CA ASN A 222 -32.44 -65.90 34.33
C ASN A 222 -33.94 -65.88 33.95
N ASP A 223 -34.27 -66.14 32.68
CA ASP A 223 -35.64 -66.18 32.13
C ASP A 223 -35.97 -67.59 31.60
N VAL A 224 -35.51 -68.60 32.33
CA VAL A 224 -35.78 -70.02 32.07
C VAL A 224 -36.19 -70.65 33.39
N ASP A 225 -37.45 -71.09 33.47
CA ASP A 225 -37.96 -71.77 34.66
C ASP A 225 -37.31 -73.15 34.82
N ILE A 226 -36.49 -73.27 35.88
CA ILE A 226 -35.69 -74.46 36.19
C ILE A 226 -36.46 -75.43 37.12
N SER A 227 -37.75 -75.16 37.39
CA SER A 227 -38.62 -75.91 38.30
C SER A 227 -38.88 -77.38 37.90
N TRP A 228 -38.58 -77.76 36.66
CA TRP A 228 -38.70 -79.14 36.17
C TRP A 228 -37.49 -80.02 36.49
N ILE A 229 -36.37 -79.46 36.95
CA ILE A 229 -35.14 -80.20 37.29
C ILE A 229 -35.21 -80.67 38.75
N PRO A 230 -34.93 -81.97 39.05
CA PRO A 230 -34.88 -82.46 40.43
C PRO A 230 -33.88 -81.69 41.31
N GLN A 231 -34.25 -81.44 42.57
CA GLN A 231 -33.42 -80.60 43.45
C GLN A 231 -32.03 -81.18 43.75
N GLU A 232 -31.85 -82.51 43.69
CA GLU A 232 -30.50 -83.11 43.78
C GLU A 232 -29.58 -82.62 42.65
N THR A 233 -30.07 -82.57 41.40
CA THR A 233 -29.26 -82.14 40.26
C THR A 233 -28.95 -80.65 40.32
N LEU A 234 -29.86 -79.84 40.86
CA LEU A 234 -29.62 -78.42 41.12
C LEU A 234 -28.55 -78.19 42.20
N ASN A 235 -28.57 -78.97 43.28
CA ASN A 235 -27.57 -78.89 44.34
C ASN A 235 -26.18 -79.37 43.87
N ILE A 236 -26.10 -80.32 42.94
CA ILE A 236 -24.84 -80.70 42.29
C ILE A 236 -24.35 -79.58 41.36
N MET A 237 -25.23 -79.00 40.54
CA MET A 237 -24.84 -77.93 39.59
C MET A 237 -24.42 -76.64 40.30
N SER A 238 -25.12 -76.22 41.36
CA SER A 238 -24.74 -75.05 42.15
C SER A 238 -23.38 -75.25 42.82
N LYS A 239 -23.15 -76.42 43.43
CA LYS A 239 -21.87 -76.79 44.06
C LYS A 239 -20.72 -76.91 43.06
N ALA A 240 -20.98 -77.37 41.83
CA ALA A 240 -20.00 -77.39 40.75
C ALA A 240 -19.68 -75.99 40.18
N SER A 241 -20.66 -75.08 40.18
CA SER A 241 -20.48 -73.70 39.69
C SER A 241 -19.67 -72.79 40.63
N ALA A 242 -19.41 -73.23 41.87
CA ALA A 242 -18.72 -72.47 42.91
C ALA A 242 -17.17 -72.54 42.87
N SER A 243 -16.58 -72.99 41.75
CA SER A 243 -15.11 -73.09 41.59
C SER A 243 -14.52 -71.86 40.87
N PRO A 244 -13.45 -71.21 41.40
CA PRO A 244 -13.05 -69.88 40.93
C PRO A 244 -11.93 -69.88 39.88
N LYS A 245 -12.05 -68.95 38.91
CA LYS A 245 -11.00 -68.21 38.16
C LYS A 245 -11.21 -68.21 36.63
N ALA A 246 -11.43 -67.02 36.08
CA ALA A 246 -10.83 -66.58 34.83
C ALA A 246 -10.55 -65.06 34.93
N SER A 247 -9.34 -64.64 34.58
CA SER A 247 -8.85 -63.27 34.82
C SER A 247 -9.17 -62.29 33.68
N PRO A 248 -9.10 -60.96 33.91
CA PRO A 248 -9.46 -59.97 32.90
C PRO A 248 -8.37 -59.85 31.83
N ARG A 249 -8.62 -60.31 30.59
CA ARG A 249 -7.65 -60.14 29.50
C ARG A 249 -7.68 -58.69 28.97
N LYS A 250 -6.55 -58.02 29.14
CA LYS A 250 -6.31 -56.60 28.87
C LYS A 250 -6.54 -56.22 27.39
N ARG A 251 -7.26 -55.12 27.16
CA ARG A 251 -7.49 -54.48 25.85
C ARG A 251 -6.20 -53.83 25.32
N THR A 252 -5.58 -54.40 24.28
CA THR A 252 -4.46 -53.77 23.57
C THR A 252 -4.96 -52.67 22.62
N LYS A 253 -4.30 -51.50 22.65
CA LYS A 253 -4.51 -50.42 21.67
C LYS A 253 -3.66 -50.66 20.42
N ARG A 254 -4.12 -50.09 19.30
CA ARG A 254 -3.41 -50.05 18.02
C ARG A 254 -2.12 -49.21 18.15
N ALA A 255 -1.06 -49.64 17.48
CA ALA A 255 0.04 -48.77 17.04
C ALA A 255 -0.19 -48.42 15.55
N ALA A 256 0.25 -47.25 15.13
CA ALA A 256 0.09 -46.78 13.75
C ALA A 256 1.03 -47.51 12.79
N GLY A 257 0.58 -47.72 11.56
CA GLY A 257 1.44 -48.12 10.45
C GLY A 257 2.22 -46.90 9.94
N VAL A 258 3.49 -47.14 9.62
CA VAL A 258 4.38 -46.24 8.90
C VAL A 258 4.57 -46.80 7.47
N ASP A 259 4.95 -45.94 6.53
CA ASP A 259 5.33 -46.24 5.14
C ASP A 259 4.24 -46.80 4.20
N GLN A 260 3.69 -45.94 3.32
CA GLN A 260 4.20 -45.72 1.96
C GLN A 260 3.55 -44.51 1.28
#